data_AF-A0A2S4N4I8-F1
#
_entry.id   AF-A0A2S4N4I8-F1
#
_cell.length_a   1.000
_cell.length_b   1.000
_cell.length_c   1.000
_cell.angle_alpha   90.00
_cell.angle_beta   90.00
_cell.angle_gamma   90.00
#
_symmetry.space_group_name_H-M   'P 1'
#
loop_
_entity.id
_entity.type
_entity.pdbx_description
1 polymer ?
#
loop_
_entity_poly.entity_id
_entity_poly.type
_entity_poly.pdbx_seq_one_letter_code
_entity_poly.pdbx_strand_id
1 'polypeptide(L)'
;MRKLFLLGLTLFSVCSFGQDIKATTEDGKKVILKSNKTWSYDESKAESKNTCAIEAGFKEPKYNTSSSWKRMGSTVDDLKKHISVDMGVKQEKIILLEVSEQLGNGVYILCVDGQKMKWRRTGSVFRKDGEDVLNMKNE
;
A
#
# COMPACT_ATOMS: atom_id res chain seq x y z
N MET A 1 30.19 25.43 -42.45
CA MET A 1 29.29 25.28 -41.27
C MET A 1 27.84 24.94 -41.67
N ARG A 2 27.60 24.17 -42.74
CA ARG A 2 26.24 23.79 -43.20
C ARG A 2 25.88 22.32 -42.90
N LYS A 3 26.89 21.49 -42.59
CA LYS A 3 26.71 20.06 -42.26
C LYS A 3 26.44 19.78 -40.78
N LEU A 4 26.70 20.74 -39.86
CA LEU A 4 26.38 20.57 -38.43
C LEU A 4 24.89 20.77 -38.13
N PHE A 5 24.18 21.59 -38.91
CA PHE A 5 22.76 21.87 -38.66
C PHE A 5 21.86 20.68 -39.04
N LEU A 6 22.30 19.83 -39.97
CA LEU A 6 21.57 18.63 -40.39
C LEU A 6 21.71 17.46 -39.40
N LEU A 7 22.69 17.49 -38.49
CA LEU A 7 22.90 16.44 -37.49
C LEU A 7 22.06 16.63 -36.22
N GLY A 8 21.59 17.86 -35.95
CA GLY A 8 20.76 18.16 -34.78
C GLY A 8 19.29 17.75 -34.94
N LEU A 9 18.77 17.70 -36.17
CA LEU A 9 17.37 17.41 -36.46
C LEU A 9 17.02 15.91 -36.44
N THR A 10 18.01 15.02 -36.48
CA THR A 10 17.78 13.56 -36.47
C THR A 10 17.69 12.96 -35.06
N LEU A 11 18.12 13.69 -34.02
CA LEU A 11 18.20 13.17 -32.64
C LEU A 11 16.90 13.28 -31.84
N PHE A 12 15.91 14.06 -32.30
CA PHE A 12 14.63 14.24 -31.59
C PHE A 12 13.56 13.20 -31.94
N SER A 13 13.80 12.30 -32.91
CA SER A 13 12.76 11.41 -33.45
C SER A 13 12.64 10.04 -32.75
N VAL A 14 13.43 9.74 -31.70
CA VAL A 14 13.52 8.37 -31.14
C VAL A 14 12.75 8.14 -29.83
N CYS A 15 12.03 9.11 -29.29
CA CYS A 15 11.21 8.88 -28.09
C CYS A 15 9.77 8.49 -28.47
N SER A 16 9.59 7.28 -29.02
CA SER A 16 8.26 6.67 -29.09
C SER A 16 7.90 6.11 -27.71
N PHE A 17 7.17 6.90 -26.91
CA PHE A 17 6.58 6.42 -25.68
C PHE A 17 5.39 5.51 -26.02
N GLY A 18 5.59 4.20 -25.99
CA GLY A 18 4.48 3.25 -26.06
C GLY A 18 3.65 3.34 -24.77
N GLN A 19 2.37 3.73 -24.88
CA GLN A 19 1.44 3.66 -23.76
C GLN A 19 0.67 2.34 -23.83
N ASP A 20 0.67 1.58 -22.74
CA ASP A 20 -0.14 0.37 -22.62
C ASP A 20 -1.63 0.72 -22.52
N ILE A 21 -2.46 0.02 -23.31
CA ILE A 21 -3.91 0.16 -23.24
C ILE A 21 -4.41 -0.66 -22.05
N LYS A 22 -5.03 0.02 -21.08
CA LYS A 22 -5.59 -0.57 -19.87
C LYS A 22 -7.12 -0.42 -19.85
N ALA A 23 -7.81 -1.44 -19.34
CA ALA A 23 -9.25 -1.41 -19.11
C ALA A 23 -9.60 -1.98 -17.73
N THR A 24 -10.76 -1.59 -17.19
CA THR A 24 -11.29 -2.10 -15.92
C THR A 24 -12.49 -3.00 -16.23
N THR A 25 -12.48 -4.22 -15.68
CA THR A 25 -13.58 -5.19 -15.78
C THR A 25 -14.73 -4.80 -14.83
N GLU A 26 -15.92 -5.37 -15.02
CA GLU A 26 -17.08 -5.17 -14.12
C GLU A 26 -16.75 -5.54 -12.66
N ASP A 27 -15.87 -6.52 -12.46
CA ASP A 27 -15.34 -6.93 -11.15
C ASP A 27 -14.26 -5.98 -10.58
N GLY A 28 -14.00 -4.83 -11.21
CA GLY A 28 -12.99 -3.86 -10.78
C GLY A 28 -11.52 -4.25 -11.03
N LYS A 29 -11.26 -5.37 -11.71
CA LYS A 29 -9.89 -5.82 -12.03
C LYS A 29 -9.35 -5.11 -13.28
N LYS A 30 -8.07 -4.73 -13.26
CA LYS A 30 -7.39 -4.08 -14.40
C LYS A 30 -6.82 -5.13 -15.36
N VAL A 31 -7.02 -4.91 -16.65
CA VAL A 31 -6.47 -5.74 -17.74
C VAL A 31 -5.66 -4.88 -18.71
N ILE A 32 -4.60 -5.45 -19.27
CA ILE A 32 -3.71 -4.86 -20.29
C ILE A 32 -3.91 -5.60 -21.61
N LEU A 33 -4.01 -4.85 -22.71
CA LEU A 33 -4.06 -5.42 -24.06
C LEU A 33 -2.65 -5.77 -24.55
N LYS A 34 -2.37 -7.06 -24.75
CA LYS A 34 -1.09 -7.53 -25.29
C LYS A 34 -0.99 -7.34 -26.80
N SER A 35 0.22 -7.40 -27.35
CA SER A 35 0.50 -7.31 -28.79
C SER A 35 -0.18 -8.39 -29.63
N ASN A 36 -0.49 -9.55 -29.01
CA ASN A 36 -1.25 -10.63 -29.62
C ASN A 36 -2.78 -10.40 -29.60
N LYS A 37 -3.23 -9.16 -29.35
CA LYS A 37 -4.64 -8.75 -29.25
C LYS A 37 -5.45 -9.49 -28.19
N THR A 38 -4.78 -10.09 -27.21
CA THR A 38 -5.44 -10.78 -26.09
C THR A 38 -5.33 -9.92 -24.84
N TRP A 39 -6.42 -9.85 -24.06
CA TRP A 39 -6.40 -9.20 -22.75
C TRP A 39 -5.71 -10.10 -21.73
N SER A 40 -4.87 -9.50 -20.90
CA SER A 40 -4.21 -10.15 -19.77
C SER A 40 -4.48 -9.35 -18.52
N TYR A 41 -4.69 -10.00 -17.38
CA TYR A 41 -4.76 -9.29 -16.11
C TYR A 41 -3.45 -8.56 -15.84
N ASP A 42 -3.56 -7.35 -15.30
CA ASP A 42 -2.41 -6.59 -14.81
C ASP A 42 -1.94 -7.22 -13.50
N GLU A 43 -1.00 -8.16 -13.59
CA GLU A 43 -0.44 -8.90 -12.46
C GLU A 43 0.38 -8.02 -11.50
N SER A 44 0.57 -6.73 -11.81
CA SER A 44 1.22 -5.76 -10.92
C SER A 44 0.50 -5.54 -9.57
N LYS A 45 -0.68 -6.15 -9.38
CA LYS A 45 -1.39 -6.23 -8.10
C LYS A 45 -1.50 -7.67 -7.54
N ALA A 46 -0.49 -8.53 -7.71
CA ALA A 46 -0.44 -9.79 -6.95
C ALA A 46 0.96 -10.41 -6.75
N GLU A 47 2.05 -9.65 -6.86
CA GLU A 47 3.32 -10.13 -6.28
C GLU A 47 3.35 -9.74 -4.79
N SER A 48 2.90 -10.66 -3.93
CA SER A 48 3.29 -10.66 -2.53
C SER A 48 4.79 -10.87 -2.44
N LYS A 49 5.58 -9.81 -2.63
CA LYS A 49 6.93 -9.77 -2.08
C LYS A 49 6.75 -9.97 -0.59
N ASN A 50 7.06 -11.18 -0.11
CA ASN A 50 7.09 -11.52 1.31
C ASN A 50 8.16 -10.62 1.96
N THR A 51 7.79 -9.38 2.23
CA THR A 51 8.62 -8.34 2.85
C THR A 51 8.75 -8.57 4.35
N CYS A 52 8.01 -9.56 4.85
CA CYS A 52 7.94 -9.90 6.24
C CYS A 52 8.18 -11.41 6.41
N ALA A 53 9.45 -11.78 6.59
CA ALA A 53 9.83 -13.10 7.05
C ALA A 53 9.86 -13.07 8.58
N ILE A 54 8.82 -13.63 9.22
CA ILE A 54 8.74 -13.72 10.68
C ILE A 54 9.36 -15.04 11.10
N GLU A 55 10.40 -14.98 11.93
CA GLU A 55 11.03 -16.17 12.50
C GLU A 55 10.06 -16.89 13.46
N ALA A 56 10.13 -18.22 13.49
CA ALA A 56 9.29 -19.07 14.33
C ALA A 56 9.67 -18.90 15.82
N GLY A 57 9.16 -17.82 16.44
CA GLY A 57 9.50 -17.43 17.81
C GLY A 57 9.32 -15.94 18.11
N PHE A 58 8.96 -15.13 17.11
CA PHE A 58 8.70 -13.70 17.30
C PHE A 58 7.59 -13.46 18.33
N LYS A 59 7.89 -12.66 19.35
CA LYS A 59 6.91 -12.19 20.35
C LYS A 59 6.54 -10.76 20.01
N GLU A 60 5.24 -10.51 19.84
CA GLU A 60 4.74 -9.16 19.60
C GLU A 60 5.14 -8.20 20.74
N PRO A 61 5.44 -6.93 20.42
CA PRO A 61 5.76 -5.95 21.44
C PRO A 61 4.53 -5.71 22.33
N LYS A 62 4.78 -5.50 23.62
CA LYS A 62 3.73 -5.13 24.56
C LYS A 62 3.28 -3.70 24.27
N TYR A 63 1.96 -3.49 24.19
CA TYR A 63 1.35 -2.17 24.04
C TYR A 63 0.48 -1.83 25.25
N ASN A 64 0.17 -0.55 25.42
CA ASN A 64 -0.57 -0.05 26.57
C ASN A 64 -2.08 -0.30 26.38
N THR A 65 -2.70 -1.04 27.29
CA THR A 65 -4.13 -1.36 27.28
C THR A 65 -4.95 -0.55 28.28
N SER A 66 -4.31 0.39 29.00
CA SER A 66 -4.94 1.15 30.08
C SER A 66 -6.21 1.90 29.63
N SER A 67 -7.21 1.89 30.51
CA SER A 67 -8.51 2.53 30.29
C SER A 67 -8.41 4.05 30.06
N SER A 68 -7.39 4.71 30.62
CA SER A 68 -7.11 6.13 30.38
C SER A 68 -6.74 6.42 28.92
N TRP A 69 -6.07 5.48 28.24
CA TRP A 69 -5.75 5.61 26.82
C TRP A 69 -7.00 5.49 25.94
N LYS A 70 -7.93 4.59 26.34
CA LYS A 70 -9.23 4.39 25.66
C LYS A 70 -10.13 5.62 25.68
N ARG A 71 -10.03 6.46 26.72
CA ARG A 71 -10.79 7.71 26.79
C ARG A 71 -10.38 8.73 25.73
N MET A 72 -9.19 8.60 25.14
CA MET A 72 -8.65 9.57 24.19
C MET A 72 -8.32 8.98 22.81
N GLY A 73 -8.58 7.68 22.58
CA GLY A 73 -8.33 7.06 21.28
C GLY A 73 -8.48 5.55 21.22
N SER A 74 -8.38 5.04 19.99
CA SER A 74 -8.47 3.63 19.62
C SER A 74 -7.22 2.84 20.03
N THR A 75 -7.39 1.55 20.31
CA THR A 75 -6.31 0.62 20.74
C THR A 75 -5.70 -0.15 19.57
N VAL A 76 -4.62 -0.90 19.83
CA VAL A 76 -4.04 -1.83 18.84
C VAL A 76 -5.02 -2.93 18.43
N ASP A 77 -5.92 -3.35 19.32
CA ASP A 77 -6.96 -4.34 18.98
C ASP A 77 -7.95 -3.77 17.96
N ASP A 78 -8.33 -2.50 18.15
CA ASP A 78 -9.18 -1.77 17.20
C ASP A 78 -8.47 -1.60 15.86
N LEU A 79 -7.15 -1.39 15.87
CA LEU A 79 -6.33 -1.34 14.66
C LEU A 79 -6.34 -2.68 13.92
N LYS A 80 -6.07 -3.81 14.60
CA LYS A 80 -6.09 -5.13 13.99
C LYS A 80 -7.48 -5.45 13.41
N LYS A 81 -8.55 -5.07 14.10
CA LYS A 81 -9.92 -5.18 13.61
C LYS A 81 -10.15 -4.31 12.36
N HIS A 82 -9.72 -3.05 12.38
CA HIS A 82 -9.83 -2.15 11.23
C HIS A 82 -9.11 -2.72 10.00
N ILE A 83 -7.86 -3.16 10.16
CA ILE A 83 -7.07 -3.78 9.08
C ILE A 83 -7.74 -5.06 8.57
N SER A 84 -8.31 -5.88 9.46
CA SER A 84 -8.98 -7.12 9.05
C SER A 84 -10.18 -6.85 8.15
N VAL A 85 -10.92 -5.77 8.39
CA VAL A 85 -12.06 -5.36 7.57
C VAL A 85 -11.58 -4.70 6.27
N ASP A 86 -10.61 -3.79 6.36
CA ASP A 86 -10.07 -3.04 5.21
C ASP A 86 -9.42 -3.95 4.16
N MET A 87 -8.70 -4.99 4.61
CA MET A 87 -7.97 -5.90 3.72
C MET A 87 -8.60 -7.28 3.54
N GLY A 88 -9.69 -7.58 4.27
CA GLY A 88 -10.32 -8.90 4.25
C GLY A 88 -9.44 -10.03 4.81
N VAL A 89 -8.46 -9.71 5.66
CA VAL A 89 -7.51 -10.67 6.23
C VAL A 89 -7.93 -11.04 7.66
N LYS A 90 -7.82 -12.31 8.04
CA LYS A 90 -8.09 -12.75 9.43
C LYS A 90 -7.15 -12.06 10.42
N GLN A 91 -7.66 -11.70 11.60
CA GLN A 91 -6.87 -11.01 12.64
C GLN A 91 -5.62 -11.79 13.07
N GLU A 92 -5.67 -13.13 13.05
CA GLU A 92 -4.55 -14.01 13.40
C GLU A 92 -3.35 -13.89 12.45
N LYS A 93 -3.59 -13.45 11.20
CA LYS A 93 -2.54 -13.22 10.19
C LYS A 93 -1.96 -11.81 10.26
N ILE A 94 -2.39 -11.00 11.23
CA ILE A 94 -1.94 -9.61 11.43
C ILE A 94 -1.00 -9.60 12.64
N ILE A 95 0.29 -9.50 12.35
CA ILE A 95 1.33 -9.55 13.37
C ILE A 95 1.88 -8.14 13.58
N LEU A 96 1.84 -7.66 14.83
CA LEU A 96 2.40 -6.36 15.19
C LEU A 96 3.92 -6.47 15.32
N LEU A 97 4.67 -5.73 14.52
CA LEU A 97 6.13 -5.73 14.55
C LEU A 97 6.65 -4.65 15.50
N GLU A 98 6.17 -3.41 15.33
CA GLU A 98 6.60 -2.26 16.11
C GLU A 98 5.41 -1.37 16.45
N VAL A 99 5.46 -0.78 17.64
CA VAL A 99 4.44 0.11 18.16
C VAL A 99 5.10 1.35 18.77
N SER A 100 4.65 2.52 18.34
CA SER A 100 5.02 3.80 18.93
C SER A 100 3.75 4.62 19.15
N GLU A 101 3.38 4.78 20.42
CA GLU A 101 2.13 5.42 20.81
C GLU A 101 2.38 6.67 21.64
N GLN A 102 1.70 7.73 21.27
CA GLN A 102 1.62 8.99 22.01
C GLN A 102 0.15 9.36 22.23
N LEU A 103 -0.08 10.28 23.15
CA LEU A 103 -1.43 10.70 23.49
C LEU A 103 -2.10 11.29 22.24
N GLY A 104 -3.18 10.66 21.77
CA GLY A 104 -3.87 11.06 20.53
C GLY A 104 -3.19 10.69 19.22
N ASN A 105 -1.96 10.16 19.19
CA ASN A 105 -1.27 9.75 17.96
C ASN A 105 -0.61 8.38 18.08
N GLY A 106 -0.50 7.64 16.98
CA GLY A 106 0.17 6.35 16.99
C GLY A 106 0.79 6.02 15.64
N VAL A 107 1.88 5.28 15.66
CA VAL A 107 2.51 4.70 14.49
C VAL A 107 2.73 3.21 14.76
N TYR A 108 2.29 2.39 13.82
CA TYR A 108 2.30 0.94 13.94
C TYR A 108 2.91 0.35 12.69
N ILE A 109 3.83 -0.57 12.86
CA ILE A 109 4.39 -1.37 11.77
C ILE A 109 3.89 -2.78 11.95
N LEU A 110 3.17 -3.28 10.95
CA LEU A 110 2.54 -4.60 10.99
C LEU A 110 2.99 -5.44 9.81
N CYS A 111 2.88 -6.74 10.01
CA CYS A 111 2.98 -7.75 8.99
C CYS A 111 1.58 -8.30 8.73
N VAL A 112 1.07 -8.13 7.52
CA VAL A 112 -0.27 -8.57 7.14
C VAL A 112 -0.14 -9.50 5.96
N ASP A 113 -0.41 -10.79 6.19
CA ASP A 113 -0.34 -11.84 5.15
C ASP A 113 0.99 -11.81 4.36
N GLY A 114 2.11 -11.65 5.07
CA GLY A 114 3.46 -11.60 4.49
C GLY A 114 3.91 -10.22 4.00
N GLN A 115 3.06 -9.20 4.05
CA GLN A 115 3.37 -7.84 3.63
C GLN A 115 3.64 -6.92 4.83
N LYS A 116 4.82 -6.28 4.86
CA LYS A 116 5.15 -5.27 5.87
C LYS A 116 4.46 -3.95 5.51
N MET A 117 3.66 -3.42 6.43
CA MET A 117 2.87 -2.21 6.22
C MET A 117 2.98 -1.28 7.42
N LYS A 118 2.80 0.01 7.17
CA LYS A 118 2.82 1.04 8.21
C LYS A 118 1.47 1.72 8.29
N TRP A 119 0.96 1.83 9.50
CA TRP A 119 -0.30 2.48 9.84
C TRP A 119 -0.08 3.61 10.82
N ARG A 120 -0.93 4.63 10.74
CA ARG A 120 -0.95 5.73 11.71
C ARG A 120 -2.33 5.88 12.32
N ARG A 121 -2.35 6.30 13.59
CA ARG A 121 -3.54 6.75 14.30
C ARG A 121 -3.44 8.24 14.58
N THR A 122 -4.54 8.95 14.40
CA THR A 122 -4.75 10.32 14.89
C THR A 122 -6.13 10.38 15.53
N GLY A 123 -6.18 10.66 16.84
CA GLY A 123 -7.37 10.49 17.67
C GLY A 123 -7.85 9.03 17.65
N SER A 124 -9.06 8.82 17.12
CA SER A 124 -9.71 7.52 16.94
C SER A 124 -9.57 6.95 15.51
N VAL A 125 -9.00 7.70 14.58
CA VAL A 125 -8.95 7.34 13.15
C VAL A 125 -7.64 6.64 12.82
N PHE A 126 -7.73 5.52 12.10
CA PHE A 126 -6.60 4.79 11.53
C PHE A 126 -6.47 5.09 10.03
N ARG A 127 -5.24 5.15 9.54
CA ARG A 127 -4.93 5.31 8.11
C ARG A 127 -3.64 4.60 7.73
N LYS A 128 -3.50 4.21 6.48
CA LYS A 128 -2.22 3.73 5.94
C LYS A 128 -1.24 4.90 5.87
N ASP A 129 0.04 4.64 6.14
CA ASP A 129 1.06 5.68 5.99
C ASP A 129 1.23 6.04 4.52
N GLY A 130 1.20 7.33 4.21
CA GLY A 130 1.29 7.84 2.83
C GLY A 130 -0.05 7.91 2.08
N GLU A 131 -1.16 7.51 2.69
CA GLU A 131 -2.50 7.75 2.14
C GLU A 131 -2.92 9.20 2.42
N ASP A 132 -3.07 9.99 1.35
CA ASP A 132 -3.50 11.38 1.44
C ASP A 132 -5.01 11.45 1.67
N VAL A 133 -5.40 11.62 2.93
CA VAL A 133 -6.80 11.74 3.35
C VAL A 133 -7.52 12.98 2.81
N LEU A 134 -6.79 13.95 2.24
CA LEU A 134 -7.36 15.16 1.66
C LEU A 134 -7.52 15.08 0.14
N ASN A 135 -6.88 14.09 -0.51
CA ASN A 135 -7.06 13.80 -1.93
C ASN A 135 -7.81 12.47 -2.08
N MET A 136 -9.11 12.49 -1.80
CA MET A 136 -10.00 11.54 -2.46
C MET A 136 -9.96 11.88 -3.95
N LYS A 137 -9.23 11.10 -4.73
CA LYS A 137 -9.44 11.07 -6.18
C LYS A 137 -10.87 10.56 -6.35
N ASN A 138 -11.80 11.48 -6.52
CA ASN A 138 -13.16 11.19 -6.97
C ASN A 138 -13.00 10.50 -8.33
N GLU A 139 -13.17 9.18 -8.34
CA GLU A 139 -13.31 8.38 -9.55
C GLU A 139 -14.77 8.40 -10.00
#